data_AF-A0AAJ1WY99-F1
#
_entry.id   AF-A0AAJ1WY99-F1
#
_cell.length_a   1.000
_cell.length_b   1.000
_cell.length_c   1.000
_cell.angle_alpha   90.00
_cell.angle_beta   90.00
_cell.angle_gamma   90.00
#
_symmetry.space_group_name_H-M   'P 1'
#
loop_
_entity.id
_entity.type
_entity.pdbx_description
1 polymer ?
#
loop_
_entity_poly.entity_id
_entity_poly.type
_entity_poly.pdbx_seq_one_letter_code
_entity_poly.pdbx_strand_id
1 'polypeptide(L)'
;MADEVSFTIILAAPLASRLTAAAAEHGWSSESLAAECVAQRLEVAIRHRVLIERAERIDAALLDMAQAVGELGAPSGAIDLTKVCRFRAKDGTGAPAA
;
A
#
# COMPACT_ATOMS: atom_id res chain seq x y z
N MET A 1 -20.11 -23.28 17.04
CA MET A 1 -20.37 -22.26 18.08
C MET A 1 -19.13 -21.98 18.93
N ALA A 2 -17.91 -22.16 18.40
CA ALA A 2 -16.67 -22.00 19.17
C ALA A 2 -15.87 -20.72 18.81
N ASP A 3 -16.44 -19.83 17.99
CA ASP A 3 -15.72 -18.66 17.42
C ASP A 3 -16.30 -17.29 17.85
N GLU A 4 -17.30 -17.24 18.74
CA GLU A 4 -17.85 -15.97 19.22
C GLU A 4 -17.15 -15.54 20.51
N VAL A 5 -16.64 -14.30 20.51
CA VAL A 5 -15.97 -13.67 21.66
C VAL A 5 -16.77 -12.44 22.06
N SER A 6 -17.20 -12.39 23.33
CA SER A 6 -17.87 -11.23 23.90
C SER A 6 -16.88 -10.28 24.56
N PHE A 7 -17.05 -8.98 24.35
CA PHE A 7 -16.28 -7.94 25.04
C PHE A 7 -17.16 -6.75 25.39
N THR A 8 -16.81 -6.05 26.46
CA THR A 8 -17.49 -4.83 26.89
C THR A 8 -16.67 -3.62 26.49
N ILE A 9 -17.29 -2.64 25.83
CA ILE A 9 -16.66 -1.38 25.44
C ILE A 9 -17.34 -0.20 26.15
N ILE A 10 -16.55 0.78 26.53
CA ILE A 10 -17.05 2.05 27.07
C ILE A 10 -16.95 3.09 25.97
N LEU A 11 -18.09 3.65 25.57
CA LEU A 11 -18.17 4.68 24.54
C LEU A 11 -18.40 6.05 25.17
N ALA A 12 -17.86 7.09 24.54
CA ALA A 12 -18.25 8.45 24.88
C ALA A 12 -19.77 8.61 24.68
N ALA A 13 -20.44 9.26 25.62
CA ALA A 13 -21.89 9.50 25.58
C ALA A 13 -22.42 10.02 24.22
N PRO A 14 -21.80 11.01 23.55
CA PRO A 14 -22.27 11.48 22.25
C PRO A 14 -22.10 10.45 21.11
N LEU A 15 -21.16 9.51 21.24
CA LEU A 15 -21.01 8.43 20.26
C LEU A 15 -22.05 7.34 20.50
N ALA A 16 -22.29 6.99 21.76
CA ALA A 16 -23.33 6.03 22.13
C ALA A 16 -24.72 6.48 21.67
N SER A 17 -25.06 7.77 21.84
CA SER A 17 -26.35 8.30 21.38
C SER A 17 -26.51 8.22 19.86
N ARG A 18 -25.46 8.55 19.10
CA ARG A 18 -25.45 8.44 17.63
C ARG A 18 -25.58 7.00 17.15
N LEU A 19 -24.87 6.08 17.79
CA LEU A 19 -24.95 4.65 17.49
C LEU A 19 -26.38 4.14 17.68
N THR A 20 -27.00 4.45 18.82
CA THR A 20 -28.37 4.04 19.12
C THR A 20 -29.39 4.64 18.15
N ALA A 21 -29.25 5.92 17.79
CA ALA A 21 -30.12 6.54 16.80
C ALA A 21 -30.01 5.87 15.42
N ALA A 22 -28.78 5.66 14.94
CA ALA A 22 -28.53 4.99 13.67
C ALA A 22 -29.03 3.53 13.66
N ALA A 23 -28.83 2.79 14.76
CA ALA A 23 -29.35 1.44 14.89
C ALA A 23 -30.88 1.42 14.80
N ALA A 24 -31.55 2.36 15.47
CA ALA A 24 -33.01 2.49 15.43
C ALA A 24 -33.53 2.82 14.03
N GLU A 25 -32.86 3.69 13.27
CA GLU A 25 -33.22 4.01 11.87
C GLU A 25 -33.20 2.77 10.95
N HIS A 26 -32.34 1.80 11.25
CA HIS A 26 -32.20 0.56 10.49
C HIS A 26 -32.93 -0.65 11.12
N GLY A 27 -33.61 -0.47 12.26
CA GLY A 27 -34.28 -1.55 12.99
C GLY A 27 -33.32 -2.58 13.58
N TRP A 28 -32.09 -2.17 13.88
CA TRP A 28 -31.02 -3.02 14.43
C TRP A 28 -30.83 -2.76 15.92
N SER A 29 -30.14 -3.68 16.61
CA SER A 29 -29.63 -3.38 17.95
C SER A 29 -28.36 -2.55 17.86
N SER A 30 -28.11 -1.74 18.90
CA SER A 30 -26.87 -0.94 18.97
C SER A 30 -25.64 -1.85 18.98
N GLU A 31 -25.73 -3.03 19.59
CA GLU A 31 -24.67 -4.03 19.65
C GLU A 31 -24.35 -4.61 18.28
N SER A 32 -25.37 -4.98 17.48
CA SER A 32 -25.14 -5.53 16.14
C SER A 32 -24.54 -4.48 15.21
N LEU A 33 -25.04 -3.24 15.27
CA LEU A 33 -24.46 -2.14 14.49
C LEU A 33 -23.02 -1.83 14.93
N ALA A 34 -22.72 -1.89 16.23
CA ALA A 34 -21.36 -1.69 16.73
C ALA A 34 -20.41 -2.78 16.20
N ALA A 35 -20.84 -4.05 16.20
CA ALA A 35 -20.05 -5.15 15.67
C ALA A 35 -19.72 -4.94 14.18
N GLU A 36 -20.71 -4.57 13.37
CA GLU A 36 -20.51 -4.25 11.95
C GLU A 36 -19.57 -3.06 11.75
N CYS A 37 -19.74 -2.01 12.55
CA CYS A 37 -18.86 -0.84 12.51
C CYS A 37 -17.39 -1.21 12.83
N VAL A 38 -17.17 -2.08 13.81
CA VAL A 38 -15.84 -2.59 14.17
C VAL A 38 -15.26 -3.42 13.03
N ALA A 39 -16.04 -4.35 12.47
CA ALA A 39 -15.61 -5.19 11.36
C ALA A 39 -15.18 -4.34 10.14
N GLN A 40 -16.04 -3.40 9.72
CA GLN A 40 -15.76 -2.50 8.61
C GLN A 40 -14.51 -1.64 8.88
N ARG A 41 -14.39 -1.07 10.10
CA ARG A 41 -13.24 -0.22 10.43
C ARG A 41 -11.93 -1.01 10.45
N LEU A 42 -11.96 -2.25 10.95
CA LEU A 42 -10.81 -3.14 10.97
C LEU A 42 -10.37 -3.50 9.55
N GLU A 43 -11.30 -3.83 8.67
CA GLU A 43 -11.01 -4.15 7.27
C GLU A 43 -10.31 -2.98 6.57
N VAL A 44 -10.81 -1.75 6.76
CA VAL A 44 -10.19 -0.53 6.22
C VAL A 44 -8.78 -0.33 6.79
N ALA A 45 -8.60 -0.51 8.10
CA ALA A 45 -7.30 -0.35 8.75
C ALA A 45 -6.27 -1.36 8.21
N ILE A 46 -6.66 -2.62 8.04
CA ILE A 46 -5.81 -3.67 7.47
C ILE A 46 -5.43 -3.33 6.03
N ARG A 47 -6.39 -2.97 5.17
CA ARG A 47 -6.12 -2.61 3.78
C ARG A 47 -5.19 -1.40 3.68
N HIS A 48 -5.42 -0.38 4.48
CA HIS A 48 -4.59 0.82 4.52
C HIS A 48 -3.14 0.49 4.89
N ARG A 49 -2.95 -0.35 5.92
CA ARG A 49 -1.61 -0.82 6.32
C ARG A 49 -0.91 -1.55 5.17
N VAL A 50 -1.60 -2.49 4.51
CA VAL A 50 -1.03 -3.25 3.37
C VAL A 50 -0.65 -2.31 2.22
N LEU A 51 -1.43 -1.26 1.96
CA LEU A 51 -1.10 -0.27 0.94
C LEU A 51 0.19 0.50 1.28
N ILE A 52 0.35 0.93 2.53
CA ILE A 52 1.58 1.61 2.99
C ILE A 52 2.78 0.68 2.85
N GLU A 53 2.70 -0.55 3.38
CA GLU A 53 3.79 -1.53 3.31
C GLU A 53 4.20 -1.84 1.85
N ARG A 54 3.24 -1.81 0.93
CA ARG A 54 3.52 -1.97 -0.51
C ARG A 54 4.18 -0.73 -1.11
N ALA A 55 3.72 0.47 -0.76
CA ALA A 55 4.31 1.72 -1.23
C ALA A 55 5.79 1.81 -0.80
N GLU A 56 6.07 1.56 0.49
CA GLU A 56 7.44 1.55 1.02
C GLU A 56 8.35 0.56 0.29
N ARG A 57 7.84 -0.62 -0.04
CA ARG A 57 8.61 -1.64 -0.78
C ARG A 57 8.87 -1.24 -2.22
N ILE A 58 7.91 -0.59 -2.87
CA ILE A 58 8.08 -0.06 -4.23
C ILE A 58 9.10 1.06 -4.21
N ASP A 59 9.02 1.98 -3.26
CA ASP A 59 9.97 3.09 -3.13
C ASP A 59 11.40 2.59 -2.91
N ALA A 60 11.59 1.58 -2.04
CA ALA A 60 12.89 0.93 -1.87
C ALA A 60 13.41 0.32 -3.18
N ALA A 61 12.56 -0.41 -3.91
CA ALA A 61 12.94 -1.00 -5.19
C ALA A 61 13.27 0.06 -6.26
N LEU A 62 12.57 1.20 -6.26
CA LEU A 62 12.84 2.33 -7.17
C LEU A 62 14.19 2.98 -6.85
N LEU A 63 14.53 3.15 -5.56
CA LEU A 63 15.83 3.66 -5.14
C LEU A 63 16.97 2.69 -5.54
N ASP A 64 16.78 1.39 -5.33
CA ASP A 64 17.74 0.36 -5.74
C ASP A 64 17.96 0.37 -7.26
N MET A 65 16.89 0.47 -8.05
CA MET A 65 16.98 0.59 -9.51
C MET A 65 17.70 1.88 -9.93
N ALA A 66 17.40 3.01 -9.29
CA ALA A 66 18.06 4.27 -9.59
C ALA A 66 19.56 4.21 -9.30
N GLN A 67 19.95 3.58 -8.19
CA GLN A 67 21.36 3.34 -7.87
C GLN A 67 22.04 2.48 -8.93
N ALA A 68 21.43 1.35 -9.31
CA ALA A 68 22.00 0.46 -10.32
C ALA A 68 22.16 1.15 -11.68
N VAL A 69 21.18 1.97 -12.10
CA VAL A 69 21.29 2.79 -13.32
C VAL A 69 22.39 3.85 -13.20
N GLY A 70 22.52 4.49 -12.04
CA GLY A 70 23.60 5.44 -11.76
C GLY A 70 24.99 4.80 -11.85
N GLU A 71 25.16 3.60 -11.29
CA GLU A 71 26.39 2.81 -11.37
C GLU A 71 26.72 2.42 -12.82
N LEU A 72 25.70 2.06 -13.62
CA LEU A 72 25.85 1.77 -15.05
C LEU A 72 26.25 2.99 -15.89
N GLY A 73 25.77 4.17 -15.51
CA GLY A 73 26.07 5.44 -16.19
C GLY A 73 27.37 6.10 -15.71
N ALA A 74 27.97 5.60 -14.63
CA ALA A 74 29.22 6.14 -14.11
C ALA A 74 30.38 5.85 -15.09
N PRO A 75 31.35 6.78 -15.25
CA PRO A 75 32.48 6.62 -16.17
C PRO A 75 33.51 5.56 -15.72
N SER A 76 33.12 4.61 -14.87
CA SER A 76 33.99 3.53 -14.40
C SER A 76 34.08 2.42 -15.46
N GLY A 77 35.27 2.27 -16.03
CA GLY A 77 35.57 1.39 -17.17
C GLY A 77 35.53 -0.12 -16.88
N ALA A 78 34.42 -0.66 -16.37
CA ALA A 78 34.31 -2.10 -16.10
C ALA A 78 32.92 -2.74 -16.33
N ILE A 79 31.91 -1.99 -16.78
CA ILE A 79 30.60 -2.59 -17.08
C ILE A 79 30.42 -2.78 -18.59
N ASP A 80 30.31 -4.05 -19.01
CA ASP A 80 30.04 -4.44 -20.38
C ASP A 80 28.57 -4.17 -20.74
N LEU A 81 28.30 -2.96 -21.21
CA LEU A 81 26.98 -2.50 -21.63
C LEU A 81 26.35 -3.36 -22.73
N THR A 82 27.13 -4.18 -23.46
CA THR A 82 26.57 -5.09 -24.48
C THR A 82 25.74 -6.23 -23.87
N LYS A 83 25.91 -6.50 -22.57
CA LYS A 83 25.11 -7.48 -21.81
C LYS A 83 23.86 -6.89 -21.17
N VAL A 84 23.75 -5.55 -21.14
CA VAL A 84 22.68 -4.81 -20.46
C VAL A 84 21.78 -4.09 -21.47
N CYS A 85 22.37 -3.48 -22.49
CA CYS A 85 21.65 -2.74 -23.51
C CYS A 85 21.19 -3.66 -24.64
N ARG A 86 19.86 -3.74 -24.85
CA ARG A 86 19.27 -4.44 -25.99
C ARG A 86 19.69 -3.84 -27.34
N PHE A 87 19.98 -2.54 -27.36
CA PHE A 87 20.46 -1.81 -28.52
C PHE A 87 21.97 -1.58 -28.39
N ARG A 88 22.74 -2.01 -29.39
CA ARG A 88 24.18 -1.73 -29.44
C ARG A 88 24.41 -0.26 -29.76
N ALA A 89 25.42 0.34 -29.13
CA ALA A 89 25.94 1.62 -29.57
C ALA A 89 26.36 1.49 -31.04
N LYS A 90 25.83 2.35 -31.91
CA LYS A 90 26.29 2.46 -33.28
C LYS A 90 27.68 3.09 -33.21
N ASP A 91 28.69 2.45 -33.81
CA ASP A 91 30.08 2.86 -33.75
C ASP A 91 30.24 4.38 -33.97
N GLY A 92 30.50 5.11 -32.87
CA GLY A 92 31.18 6.40 -32.78
C GLY A 92 30.84 7.52 -33.77
N THR A 93 29.72 7.50 -34.49
CA THR A 93 29.40 8.53 -35.48
C THR A 93 27.98 9.03 -35.22
N GLY A 94 27.90 10.15 -34.51
CA GLY A 94 26.67 10.88 -34.22
C GLY A 94 25.99 11.39 -35.48
N ALA A 95 25.33 10.51 -36.22
CA ALA A 95 24.38 10.85 -37.27
C ALA A 95 23.10 10.02 -37.06
N PRO A 96 21.94 10.66 -36.89
CA PRO A 96 20.67 9.94 -36.80
C PRO A 96 20.40 9.22 -38.12
N ALA A 97 19.97 7.95 -38.02
CA ALA A 97 19.54 7.18 -39.18
C ALA A 97 18.18 7.70 -39.66
N ALA A 98 18.03 7.74 -40.99
CA ALA A 98 16.87 8.23 -41.74
C ALA A 98 15.57 7.48 -41.44
#